data_AF-A0A938VWI9-F1
#
_entry.id   AF-A0A938VWI9-F1
#
_cell.length_a   1.000
_cell.length_b   1.000
_cell.length_c   1.000
_cell.angle_alpha   90.00
_cell.angle_beta   90.00
_cell.angle_gamma   90.00
#
_symmetry.space_group_name_H-M   'P 1'
#
loop_
_entity.id
_entity.type
_entity.pdbx_description
1 polymer ?
#
loop_
_entity_poly.entity_id
_entity_poly.type
_entity_poly.pdbx_seq_one_letter_code
_entity_poly.pdbx_strand_id
1 'polypeptide(L)'
;MQTYLGFPIPPLSRPVFLTIGVFDGVHRGHQALISEMIGVAHSAGCLAVLVTLDPHPLAVLRPKTPIAYLTTTDERAALLGALGLDAFVVARFTPQVAAQSAHDFMRSLVAQVPVHELWMGPDFALGRGRAGDAPRLQAIGQELGYTVRIVHRFAVEGEDVRSSRVRALLAAQGAVDRAARLLGRTYEVHGRPQPQTGRQPMPAGQTLARRPGQAVGVALPTDKLLPAAGLYAGWVWQDERGYPALISMESLMADDQEPAASQVLLLDPSASARLDLSGPDAGLGISFVERLHGDAPGPARAGWGMEDAEPQSARLRADIAAARRTLADPRDDADLPAVQAWEELRHTADWAVRVTGVSQRQLFARAAAVMFRLQGADPALPIALGRAITASGSDAADLLVAWLNGLLLGQELDGALYTRFEINEISDRGLRGVAYGYHGFPSHAAIKAVTYYDLDVSETDGVWTATVTFDV
;
A
#
# COMPACT_ATOMS: atom_id res chain seq x y z
N MET A 1 4.98 6.87 -14.45
CA MET A 1 6.32 6.27 -14.25
C MET A 1 6.61 5.27 -15.35
N GLN A 2 7.83 5.23 -15.88
CA GLN A 2 8.30 4.17 -16.80
C GLN A 2 9.05 3.07 -16.03
N THR A 3 8.87 1.81 -16.41
CA THR A 3 9.59 0.67 -15.80
C THR A 3 10.49 0.00 -16.83
N TYR A 4 11.75 -0.22 -16.48
CA TYR A 4 12.74 -0.88 -17.34
C TYR A 4 13.29 -2.14 -16.70
N LEU A 5 13.32 -3.24 -17.45
CA LEU A 5 13.90 -4.50 -17.02
C LEU A 5 15.34 -4.59 -17.52
N GLY A 6 16.26 -4.04 -16.73
CA GLY A 6 17.70 -4.04 -17.01
C GLY A 6 18.19 -2.85 -17.82
N PHE A 7 19.44 -2.97 -18.26
CA PHE A 7 20.18 -2.00 -19.06
C PHE A 7 20.58 -2.62 -20.42
N PRO A 8 20.76 -1.82 -21.50
CA PRO A 8 20.60 -0.37 -21.56
C PRO A 8 19.12 0.05 -21.57
N ILE A 9 18.87 1.29 -21.12
CA ILE A 9 17.55 1.94 -21.22
C ILE A 9 17.57 2.98 -22.36
N PRO A 10 16.41 3.41 -22.87
CA PRO A 10 16.34 4.51 -23.83
C PRO A 10 17.06 5.77 -23.29
N PRO A 11 17.74 6.55 -24.16
CA PRO A 11 18.41 7.77 -23.74
C PRO A 11 17.44 8.75 -23.06
N LEU A 12 17.84 9.25 -21.89
CA LEU A 12 17.08 10.27 -21.15
C LEU A 12 17.54 11.66 -21.56
N SER A 13 16.59 12.55 -21.84
CA SER A 13 16.86 13.92 -22.33
C SER A 13 17.10 14.95 -21.24
N ARG A 14 16.93 14.56 -19.97
CA ARG A 14 17.03 15.44 -18.78
C ARG A 14 18.02 14.82 -17.78
N PRO A 15 18.76 15.64 -17.01
CA PRO A 15 19.61 15.15 -15.93
C PRO A 15 18.81 14.36 -14.89
N VAL A 16 19.47 13.42 -14.22
CA VAL A 16 18.84 12.44 -13.33
C VAL A 16 19.33 12.57 -11.91
N PHE A 17 18.36 12.69 -11.00
CA PHE A 17 18.52 12.47 -9.57
C PHE A 17 18.27 10.98 -9.34
N LEU A 18 19.32 10.28 -8.92
CA LEU A 18 19.36 8.84 -8.89
C LEU A 18 19.39 8.34 -7.45
N THR A 19 18.60 7.32 -7.13
CA THR A 19 18.85 6.48 -5.96
C THR A 19 18.99 5.01 -6.34
N ILE A 20 19.80 4.27 -5.57
CA ILE A 20 20.13 2.87 -5.84
C ILE A 20 19.88 2.06 -4.57
N GLY A 21 19.21 0.92 -4.69
CA GLY A 21 18.95 0.05 -3.55
C GLY A 21 17.86 -0.97 -3.81
N VAL A 22 17.68 -1.91 -2.89
CA VAL A 22 16.64 -2.94 -3.04
C VAL A 22 15.24 -2.35 -2.85
N PHE A 23 15.11 -1.37 -1.95
CA PHE A 23 13.84 -0.71 -1.59
C PHE A 23 12.71 -1.69 -1.25
N ASP A 24 13.04 -2.88 -0.72
CA ASP A 24 12.03 -3.91 -0.43
C ASP A 24 11.07 -3.44 0.67
N GLY A 25 9.78 -3.53 0.38
CA GLY A 25 8.70 -3.04 1.23
C GLY A 25 8.37 -1.56 1.04
N VAL A 26 9.23 -0.75 0.40
CA VAL A 26 9.03 0.72 0.25
C VAL A 26 8.49 1.34 1.54
N HIS A 27 9.16 1.08 2.66
CA HIS A 27 8.72 1.52 3.99
C HIS A 27 8.86 3.04 4.15
N ARG A 28 8.34 3.63 5.24
CA ARG A 28 8.34 5.11 5.41
C ARG A 28 9.71 5.76 5.30
N GLY A 29 10.78 5.07 5.73
CA GLY A 29 12.14 5.58 5.50
C GLY A 29 12.59 5.59 4.03
N HIS A 30 12.13 4.66 3.20
CA HIS A 30 12.33 4.72 1.76
C HIS A 30 11.48 5.84 1.15
N GLN A 31 10.20 5.93 1.54
CA GLN A 31 9.29 6.97 1.07
C GLN A 31 9.84 8.36 1.35
N ALA A 32 10.33 8.63 2.57
CA ALA A 32 10.92 9.92 2.92
C ALA A 32 12.10 10.31 2.01
N LEU A 33 13.05 9.39 1.80
CA LEU A 33 14.19 9.63 0.90
C LEU A 33 13.74 9.88 -0.54
N ILE A 34 12.80 9.06 -1.04
CA ILE A 34 12.34 9.12 -2.43
C ILE A 34 11.52 10.38 -2.67
N SER A 35 10.60 10.72 -1.77
CA SER A 35 9.77 11.92 -1.87
C SER A 35 10.60 13.20 -1.81
N GLU A 36 11.61 13.28 -0.93
CA GLU A 36 12.53 14.43 -0.90
C GLU A 36 13.31 14.55 -2.22
N MET A 37 13.88 13.43 -2.70
CA MET A 37 14.59 13.38 -3.98
C MET A 37 13.71 13.83 -5.14
N ILE A 38 12.45 13.36 -5.19
CA ILE A 38 11.48 13.72 -6.23
C ILE A 38 11.20 15.22 -6.22
N GLY A 39 10.91 15.80 -5.04
CA GLY A 39 10.65 17.24 -4.93
C GLY A 39 11.81 18.11 -5.40
N VAL A 40 13.05 17.75 -5.02
CA VAL A 40 14.24 18.47 -5.48
C VAL A 40 14.50 18.25 -6.97
N ALA A 41 14.35 17.01 -7.47
CA ALA A 41 14.55 16.71 -8.89
C ALA A 41 13.57 17.50 -9.76
N HIS A 42 12.29 17.49 -9.42
CA HIS A 42 11.24 18.14 -10.20
C HIS A 42 11.35 19.66 -10.17
N SER A 43 11.65 20.27 -9.01
CA SER A 43 11.90 21.71 -8.91
C SER A 43 13.14 22.16 -9.70
N ALA A 44 14.14 21.29 -9.84
CA ALA A 44 15.33 21.52 -10.68
C ALA A 44 15.10 21.18 -12.17
N GLY A 45 13.89 20.83 -12.61
CA GLY A 45 13.63 20.42 -13.98
C GLY A 45 14.31 19.11 -14.38
N CYS A 46 14.68 18.26 -13.42
CA CYS A 46 15.35 16.97 -13.60
C CYS A 46 14.39 15.78 -13.39
N LEU A 47 14.86 14.57 -13.75
CA LEU A 47 14.12 13.31 -13.55
C LEU A 47 14.53 12.64 -12.24
N ALA A 48 13.58 12.03 -11.56
CA ALA A 48 13.80 11.17 -10.40
C ALA A 48 13.78 9.70 -10.82
N VAL A 49 14.91 9.02 -10.67
CA VAL A 49 15.08 7.62 -11.12
C VAL A 49 15.55 6.74 -9.98
N LEU A 50 14.98 5.54 -9.88
CA LEU A 50 15.39 4.51 -8.92
C LEU A 50 15.93 3.29 -9.66
N VAL A 51 17.12 2.84 -9.28
CA VAL A 51 17.68 1.55 -9.73
C VAL A 51 17.59 0.54 -8.58
N THR A 52 16.83 -0.53 -8.80
CA THR A 52 16.80 -1.70 -7.92
C THR A 52 17.61 -2.86 -8.47
N LEU A 53 17.80 -3.88 -7.64
CA LEU A 53 18.62 -5.05 -7.92
C LEU A 53 17.77 -6.32 -7.76
N ASP A 54 17.62 -7.06 -8.85
CA ASP A 54 16.92 -8.35 -8.89
C ASP A 54 17.80 -9.46 -9.49
N PRO A 55 17.90 -10.66 -8.88
CA PRO A 55 17.34 -11.03 -7.59
C PRO A 55 18.04 -10.24 -6.46
N HIS A 56 17.47 -10.30 -5.26
CA HIS A 56 18.01 -9.65 -4.08
C HIS A 56 19.52 -9.94 -3.93
N PRO A 57 20.38 -8.94 -3.69
CA PRO A 57 21.83 -9.15 -3.61
C PRO A 57 22.25 -10.25 -2.63
N LEU A 58 21.58 -10.33 -1.48
CA LEU A 58 21.80 -11.39 -0.51
C LEU A 58 21.51 -12.80 -1.05
N ALA A 59 20.52 -12.99 -1.94
CA ALA A 59 20.22 -14.28 -2.54
C ALA A 59 21.35 -14.74 -3.49
N VAL A 60 22.02 -13.81 -4.16
CA VAL A 60 23.18 -14.12 -5.01
C VAL A 60 24.44 -14.37 -4.19
N LEU A 61 24.68 -13.53 -3.18
CA LEU A 61 25.85 -13.63 -2.30
C LEU A 61 25.76 -14.82 -1.32
N ARG A 62 24.54 -15.23 -0.98
CA ARG A 62 24.24 -16.35 -0.08
C ARG A 62 23.06 -17.17 -0.63
N PRO A 63 23.29 -18.04 -1.62
CA PRO A 63 22.23 -18.82 -2.27
C PRO A 63 21.41 -19.73 -1.35
N LYS A 64 21.95 -20.08 -0.18
CA LYS A 64 21.27 -20.90 0.84
C LYS A 64 20.41 -20.08 1.81
N THR A 65 20.39 -18.76 1.70
CA THR A 65 19.58 -17.88 2.56
C THR A 65 18.29 -17.54 1.81
N PRO A 66 17.14 -18.12 2.19
CA PRO A 66 15.87 -17.75 1.59
C PRO A 66 15.56 -16.27 1.89
N ILE A 67 15.14 -15.54 0.86
CA ILE A 67 14.69 -14.16 0.99
C ILE A 67 13.20 -14.16 0.71
N ALA A 68 12.41 -13.89 1.73
CA ALA A 68 11.01 -13.58 1.57
C ALA A 68 10.88 -12.06 1.34
N TYR A 69 10.43 -11.68 0.15
CA TYR A 69 10.29 -10.27 -0.23
C TYR A 69 9.09 -9.65 0.47
N LEU A 70 9.21 -8.42 0.96
CA LEU A 70 8.08 -7.67 1.49
C LEU A 70 7.13 -7.21 0.38
N THR A 71 7.68 -6.97 -0.81
CA THR A 71 6.92 -6.55 -2.00
C THR A 71 7.42 -7.28 -3.23
N THR A 72 6.51 -7.67 -4.11
CA THR A 72 6.88 -8.08 -5.48
C THR A 72 7.46 -6.89 -6.25
N THR A 73 8.07 -7.14 -7.41
CA THR A 73 8.57 -6.06 -8.27
C THR A 73 7.45 -5.16 -8.77
N ASP A 74 6.30 -5.72 -9.12
CA ASP A 74 5.15 -4.95 -9.60
C ASP A 74 4.52 -4.10 -8.49
N GLU A 75 4.38 -4.65 -7.28
CA GLU A 75 3.92 -3.89 -6.11
C GLU A 75 4.87 -2.73 -5.79
N ARG A 76 6.17 -2.99 -5.82
CA ARG A 76 7.19 -1.94 -5.62
C ARG A 76 7.11 -0.88 -6.71
N ALA A 77 6.91 -1.26 -7.97
CA ALA A 77 6.71 -0.31 -9.06
C ALA A 77 5.46 0.55 -8.84
N ALA A 78 4.33 -0.05 -8.44
CA ALA A 78 3.11 0.69 -8.13
C ALA A 78 3.29 1.69 -6.99
N LEU A 79 3.93 1.27 -5.89
CA LEU A 79 4.22 2.13 -4.73
C LEU A 79 5.14 3.30 -5.11
N LEU A 80 6.20 3.02 -5.87
CA LEU A 80 7.14 4.05 -6.33
C LEU A 80 6.49 5.02 -7.33
N GLY A 81 5.63 4.51 -8.20
CA GLY A 81 4.87 5.32 -9.15
C GLY A 81 3.94 6.30 -8.43
N ALA A 82 3.25 5.86 -7.37
CA ALA A 82 2.38 6.70 -6.57
C ALA A 82 3.13 7.83 -5.84
N LEU A 83 4.41 7.63 -5.50
CA LEU A 83 5.27 8.68 -4.95
C LEU A 83 5.71 9.73 -5.99
N GLY A 84 5.41 9.54 -7.28
CA GLY A 84 5.77 10.46 -8.36
C GLY A 84 7.11 10.17 -9.03
N LEU A 85 7.65 8.96 -8.88
CA LEU A 85 8.92 8.57 -9.53
C LEU A 85 8.77 8.58 -11.07
N ASP A 86 9.79 9.07 -11.78
CA ASP A 86 9.75 9.15 -13.24
C ASP A 86 10.09 7.81 -13.89
N ALA A 87 11.14 7.14 -13.40
CA ALA A 87 11.55 5.83 -13.89
C ALA A 87 12.05 4.86 -12.82
N PHE A 88 11.69 3.59 -12.97
CA PHE A 88 12.11 2.48 -12.13
C PHE A 88 12.87 1.44 -12.97
N VAL A 89 14.16 1.24 -12.67
CA VAL A 89 15.04 0.30 -13.38
C VAL A 89 15.30 -0.91 -12.50
N VAL A 90 14.95 -2.09 -13.01
CA VAL A 90 15.21 -3.38 -12.35
C VAL A 90 16.49 -3.97 -12.93
N ALA A 91 17.64 -3.64 -12.34
CA ALA A 91 18.93 -4.12 -12.81
C ALA A 91 19.19 -5.56 -12.34
N ARG A 92 19.67 -6.41 -13.26
CA ARG A 92 20.03 -7.80 -12.92
C ARG A 92 21.25 -7.83 -11.99
N PHE A 93 21.10 -8.39 -10.80
CA PHE A 93 22.24 -8.63 -9.90
C PHE A 93 22.79 -10.03 -10.11
N THR A 94 24.07 -10.11 -10.48
CA THR A 94 24.77 -11.37 -10.78
C THR A 94 26.07 -11.46 -10.00
N PRO A 95 26.70 -12.65 -9.89
CA PRO A 95 28.04 -12.78 -9.32
C PRO A 95 29.06 -11.85 -9.99
N GLN A 96 28.92 -11.58 -11.29
CA GLN A 96 29.77 -10.66 -12.04
C GLN A 96 29.56 -9.22 -11.55
N VAL A 97 28.31 -8.76 -11.41
CA VAL A 97 28.00 -7.44 -10.84
C VAL A 97 28.51 -7.32 -9.39
N ALA A 98 28.33 -8.37 -8.58
CA ALA A 98 28.82 -8.42 -7.20
C ALA A 98 30.35 -8.29 -7.08
N ALA A 99 31.09 -8.67 -8.12
CA ALA A 99 32.56 -8.60 -8.17
C ALA A 99 33.09 -7.24 -8.66
N GLN A 100 32.24 -6.35 -9.18
CA GLN A 100 32.66 -5.05 -9.71
C GLN A 100 33.10 -4.08 -8.62
N SER A 101 34.09 -3.24 -8.91
CA SER A 101 34.42 -2.11 -8.05
C SER A 101 33.29 -1.07 -8.06
N ALA A 102 33.21 -0.25 -7.01
CA ALA A 102 32.26 0.86 -6.97
C ALA A 102 32.43 1.82 -8.16
N HIS A 103 33.69 2.11 -8.51
CA HIS A 103 34.03 2.98 -9.63
C HIS A 103 33.56 2.38 -10.96
N ASP A 104 33.82 1.10 -11.22
CA ASP A 104 33.42 0.46 -12.49
C ASP A 104 31.90 0.38 -12.63
N PHE A 105 31.20 0.08 -11.54
CA PHE A 105 29.74 0.08 -11.52
C PHE A 105 29.18 1.47 -11.83
N MET A 106 29.64 2.51 -11.12
CA MET A 106 29.17 3.88 -11.35
C MET A 106 29.55 4.39 -12.75
N ARG A 107 30.76 4.11 -13.24
CA ARG A 107 31.18 4.46 -14.60
C ARG A 107 30.27 3.86 -15.67
N SER A 108 29.90 2.59 -15.53
CA SER A 108 28.95 1.93 -16.44
C SER A 108 27.56 2.57 -16.37
N LEU A 109 27.14 2.99 -15.17
CA LEU A 109 25.83 3.58 -14.94
C LEU A 109 25.73 4.99 -15.53
N VAL A 110 26.71 5.87 -15.27
CA VAL A 110 26.71 7.24 -15.80
C VAL A 110 26.87 7.30 -17.32
N ALA A 111 27.44 6.26 -17.94
CA ALA A 111 27.51 6.13 -19.39
C ALA A 111 26.13 5.91 -20.04
N GLN A 112 25.14 5.46 -19.26
CA GLN A 112 23.79 5.12 -19.72
C GLN A 112 22.72 6.07 -19.19
N VAL A 113 22.99 6.70 -18.04
CA VAL A 113 22.07 7.59 -17.34
C VAL A 113 22.81 8.90 -17.07
N PRO A 114 22.27 10.08 -17.45
CA PRO A 114 22.90 11.37 -17.20
C PRO A 114 22.75 11.76 -15.72
N VAL A 115 23.44 11.05 -14.82
CA VAL A 115 23.35 11.24 -13.37
C VAL A 115 23.88 12.61 -12.99
N HIS A 116 23.05 13.40 -12.31
CA HIS A 116 23.38 14.70 -11.75
C HIS A 116 23.73 14.60 -10.25
N GLU A 117 22.88 13.89 -9.49
CA GLU A 117 23.05 13.69 -8.05
C GLU A 117 22.67 12.26 -7.67
N LEU A 118 23.50 11.61 -6.86
CA LEU A 118 23.26 10.30 -6.25
C LEU A 118 22.75 10.49 -4.82
N TRP A 119 21.51 10.06 -4.59
CA TRP A 119 20.82 10.16 -3.31
C TRP A 119 20.87 8.83 -2.57
N MET A 120 21.32 8.86 -1.31
CA MET A 120 21.54 7.66 -0.52
C MET A 120 21.29 7.89 0.98
N GLY A 121 20.95 6.81 1.69
CA GLY A 121 20.95 6.82 3.16
C GLY A 121 22.37 6.68 3.74
N PRO A 122 22.58 6.92 5.03
CA PRO A 122 23.91 6.95 5.65
C PRO A 122 24.59 5.57 5.69
N ASP A 123 23.83 4.47 5.68
CA ASP A 123 24.35 3.10 5.66
C ASP A 123 24.55 2.53 4.25
N PHE A 124 24.24 3.32 3.22
CA PHE A 124 24.34 2.84 1.85
C PHE A 124 25.81 2.65 1.45
N ALA A 125 26.07 1.53 0.80
CA ALA A 125 27.34 1.25 0.17
C ALA A 125 27.14 0.28 -0.99
N LEU A 126 27.99 0.41 -2.00
CA LEU A 126 27.98 -0.44 -3.20
C LEU A 126 29.39 -0.94 -3.56
N GLY A 127 29.46 -1.75 -4.61
CA GLY A 127 30.71 -2.33 -5.11
C GLY A 127 31.21 -3.51 -4.27
N ARG A 128 32.23 -4.19 -4.80
CA ARG A 128 32.81 -5.40 -4.20
C ARG A 128 33.19 -5.16 -2.75
N GLY A 129 32.68 -6.02 -1.87
CA GLY A 129 32.94 -5.93 -0.43
C GLY A 129 32.35 -4.69 0.24
N ARG A 130 31.34 -4.04 -0.37
CA ARG A 130 30.75 -2.76 0.10
C ARG A 130 31.79 -1.63 0.22
N ALA A 131 32.83 -1.63 -0.61
CA ALA A 131 33.93 -0.67 -0.55
C ALA A 131 33.58 0.73 -1.10
N GLY A 132 32.42 0.91 -1.74
CA GLY A 132 31.89 2.20 -2.17
C GLY A 132 30.93 2.76 -1.13
N ASP A 133 31.47 3.28 -0.03
CA ASP A 133 30.73 4.05 0.98
C ASP A 133 30.57 5.53 0.54
N ALA A 134 29.96 6.35 1.39
CA ALA A 134 29.72 7.77 1.10
C ALA A 134 30.99 8.54 0.66
N PRO A 135 32.09 8.56 1.44
CA PRO A 135 33.32 9.24 1.04
C PRO A 135 33.88 8.73 -0.30
N ARG A 136 33.86 7.41 -0.51
CA ARG A 136 34.35 6.84 -1.77
C ARG A 136 33.47 7.22 -2.96
N LEU A 137 32.16 7.22 -2.79
CA LEU A 137 31.21 7.60 -3.85
C LEU A 137 31.25 9.10 -4.17
N GLN A 138 31.56 9.95 -3.19
CA GLN A 138 31.82 11.38 -3.40
C GLN A 138 33.07 11.59 -4.26
N ALA A 139 34.17 10.89 -3.95
CA ALA A 139 35.39 10.95 -4.76
C ALA A 139 35.16 10.47 -6.20
N ILE A 140 34.45 9.34 -6.36
CA ILE A 140 34.07 8.83 -7.69
C ILE A 140 33.16 9.85 -8.42
N GLY A 141 32.26 10.53 -7.71
CA GLY A 141 31.41 11.57 -8.28
C GLY A 141 32.18 12.76 -8.84
N GLN A 142 33.24 13.19 -8.15
CA GLN A 142 34.15 14.24 -8.65
C GLN A 142 34.83 13.83 -9.96
N GLU A 143 35.18 12.55 -10.11
CA GLU A 143 35.79 12.01 -11.33
C GLU A 143 34.78 11.83 -12.48
N LEU A 144 33.54 11.41 -12.16
CA LEU A 144 32.53 11.00 -13.13
C LEU A 144 31.45 12.06 -13.42
N GLY A 145 31.49 13.22 -12.76
CA GLY A 145 30.61 14.36 -13.04
C GLY A 145 29.25 14.32 -12.34
N TYR A 146 29.14 13.69 -11.16
CA TYR A 146 27.93 13.70 -10.33
C TYR A 146 28.23 14.09 -8.88
N THR A 147 27.22 14.57 -8.15
CA THR A 147 27.33 14.87 -6.71
C THR A 147 26.62 13.81 -5.86
N VAL A 148 26.93 13.73 -4.57
CA VAL A 148 26.28 12.77 -3.65
C VAL A 148 25.57 13.53 -2.56
N ARG A 149 24.30 13.17 -2.31
CA ARG A 149 23.54 13.62 -1.15
C ARG A 149 23.18 12.47 -0.24
N ILE A 150 23.45 12.69 1.04
CA ILE A 150 23.14 11.77 2.12
C ILE A 150 21.91 12.29 2.84
N VAL A 151 20.82 11.56 2.78
CA VAL A 151 19.57 11.89 3.48
C VAL A 151 19.66 11.38 4.91
N HIS A 152 19.11 12.13 5.87
CA HIS A 152 19.05 11.70 7.26
C HIS A 152 18.17 10.45 7.43
N ARG A 153 18.45 9.66 8.48
CA ARG A 153 17.60 8.52 8.80
C ARG A 153 16.21 9.01 9.18
N PHE A 154 15.20 8.37 8.60
CA PHE A 154 13.82 8.55 9.00
C PHE A 154 13.49 7.59 10.16
N ALA A 155 12.93 8.13 11.24
CA ALA A 155 12.44 7.38 12.38
C ALA A 155 10.93 7.56 12.54
N VAL A 156 10.24 6.49 12.93
CA VAL A 156 8.82 6.52 13.32
C VAL A 156 8.77 6.27 14.82
N GLU A 157 8.17 7.17 15.59
CA GLU A 157 8.08 7.06 17.06
C GLU A 157 9.45 6.89 17.74
N GLY A 158 10.51 7.44 17.15
CA GLY A 158 11.88 7.29 17.64
C GLY A 158 12.57 5.97 17.29
N GLU A 159 11.90 5.05 16.59
CA GLU A 159 12.49 3.80 16.10
C GLU A 159 12.95 3.92 14.63
N ASP A 160 14.16 3.43 14.35
CA ASP A 160 14.72 3.29 13.00
C ASP A 160 13.86 2.37 12.11
N VAL A 161 13.39 2.87 10.96
CA VAL A 161 12.61 2.08 10.01
C VAL A 161 13.52 1.27 9.07
N ARG A 162 13.48 -0.07 9.16
CA ARG A 162 14.28 -0.98 8.30
C ARG A 162 13.47 -2.17 7.80
N SER A 163 13.72 -2.63 6.57
CA SER A 163 13.06 -3.83 6.03
C SER A 163 13.26 -5.08 6.90
N SER A 164 14.43 -5.28 7.52
CA SER A 164 14.67 -6.42 8.41
C SER A 164 13.73 -6.43 9.64
N ARG A 165 13.41 -5.24 10.17
CA ARG A 165 12.47 -5.09 11.28
C ARG A 165 11.05 -5.41 10.85
N VAL A 166 10.63 -4.91 9.69
CA VAL A 166 9.31 -5.22 9.11
C VAL A 166 9.17 -6.73 8.91
N ARG A 167 10.17 -7.39 8.31
CA ARG A 167 10.17 -8.85 8.14
C ARG A 167 10.05 -9.59 9.48
N ALA A 168 10.76 -9.15 10.52
CA ALA A 168 10.68 -9.76 11.84
C ALA A 168 9.30 -9.61 12.50
N LEU A 169 8.68 -8.42 12.38
CA LEU A 169 7.31 -8.19 12.89
C LEU A 169 6.30 -9.11 12.21
N LEU A 170 6.38 -9.24 10.89
CA LEU A 170 5.46 -10.07 10.11
C LEU A 170 5.69 -11.56 10.34
N ALA A 171 6.91 -12.06 10.09
CA ALA A 171 7.19 -13.49 10.08
C ALA A 171 7.27 -14.12 11.47
N ALA A 172 7.81 -13.41 12.47
CA ALA A 172 7.99 -13.98 13.81
C ALA A 172 6.83 -13.68 14.76
N GLN A 173 6.16 -12.53 14.61
CA GLN A 173 5.15 -12.06 15.57
C GLN A 173 3.74 -12.02 14.98
N GLY A 174 3.60 -12.00 13.66
CA GLY A 174 2.33 -11.67 13.00
C GLY A 174 1.84 -10.26 13.35
N ALA A 175 2.74 -9.36 13.75
CA ALA A 175 2.41 -8.00 14.19
C ALA A 175 2.17 -7.07 13.00
N VAL A 176 1.12 -7.34 12.23
CA VAL A 176 0.75 -6.65 10.99
C VAL A 176 0.42 -5.18 11.23
N ASP A 177 -0.16 -4.85 12.38
CA ASP A 177 -0.52 -3.50 12.81
C ASP A 177 0.75 -2.62 13.01
N ARG A 178 1.82 -3.23 13.56
CA ARG A 178 3.13 -2.60 13.79
C ARG A 178 3.91 -2.50 12.49
N ALA A 179 3.86 -3.55 11.68
CA ALA A 179 4.45 -3.53 10.34
C ALA A 179 3.84 -2.42 9.50
N ALA A 180 2.51 -2.22 9.58
CA ALA A 180 1.82 -1.16 8.88
C ALA A 180 2.31 0.24 9.29
N ARG A 181 2.59 0.49 10.58
CA ARG A 181 3.18 1.78 11.04
C ARG A 181 4.53 2.08 10.41
N LEU A 182 5.36 1.05 10.23
CA LEU A 182 6.67 1.18 9.58
C LEU A 182 6.56 1.31 8.06
N LEU A 183 5.57 0.63 7.46
CA LEU A 183 5.32 0.65 6.02
C LEU A 183 4.57 1.90 5.57
N GLY A 184 3.79 2.54 6.45
CA GLY A 184 2.88 3.64 6.10
C GLY A 184 1.61 3.18 5.38
N ARG A 185 1.31 1.88 5.42
CA ARG A 185 0.15 1.24 4.79
C ARG A 185 -0.07 -0.15 5.38
N THR A 186 -1.26 -0.72 5.27
CA THR A 186 -1.49 -2.13 5.62
C THR A 186 -0.63 -3.07 4.79
N TYR A 187 -0.15 -4.16 5.40
CA TYR A 187 0.55 -5.18 4.64
C TYR A 187 -0.44 -5.94 3.77
N GLU A 188 -0.14 -6.10 2.49
CA GLU A 188 -1.00 -6.75 1.51
C GLU A 188 -0.31 -7.99 0.93
N VAL A 189 -1.06 -9.02 0.57
CA VAL A 189 -0.59 -10.18 -0.20
C VAL A 189 -1.60 -10.47 -1.32
N HIS A 190 -1.15 -10.66 -2.55
CA HIS A 190 -2.02 -11.05 -3.65
C HIS A 190 -1.93 -12.54 -3.89
N GLY A 191 -3.08 -13.21 -3.93
CA GLY A 191 -3.21 -14.62 -4.20
C GLY A 191 -4.28 -14.91 -5.24
N ARG A 192 -4.56 -16.20 -5.45
CA ARG A 192 -5.59 -16.67 -6.38
C ARG A 192 -6.65 -17.48 -5.63
N PRO A 193 -7.95 -17.28 -5.89
CA PRO A 193 -9.02 -18.12 -5.41
C PRO A 193 -8.75 -19.57 -5.80
N GLN A 194 -8.93 -20.48 -4.85
CA GLN A 194 -8.90 -21.90 -5.12
C GLN A 194 -10.29 -22.37 -5.57
N PRO A 195 -10.41 -23.16 -6.66
CA PRO A 195 -11.69 -23.68 -7.10
C PRO A 195 -12.37 -24.50 -6.00
N GLN A 196 -13.61 -24.15 -5.68
CA GLN A 196 -14.46 -24.97 -4.81
C GLN A 196 -15.01 -26.16 -5.60
N THR A 197 -14.16 -27.10 -6.02
CA THR A 197 -14.65 -28.35 -6.62
C THR A 197 -15.37 -29.16 -5.52
N GLY A 198 -16.59 -29.62 -5.82
CA GLY A 198 -17.54 -30.14 -4.85
C GLY A 198 -16.91 -31.16 -3.88
N ARG A 199 -17.32 -31.12 -2.61
CA ARG A 199 -16.89 -32.03 -1.53
C ARG A 199 -15.40 -32.42 -1.60
N GLN A 200 -14.51 -31.49 -1.96
CA GLN A 200 -13.10 -31.69 -1.64
C GLN A 200 -13.03 -31.88 -0.11
N PRO A 201 -12.44 -33.00 0.36
CA PRO A 201 -12.10 -33.11 1.76
C PRO A 201 -11.07 -32.01 2.00
N MET A 202 -11.51 -30.94 2.65
CA MET A 202 -10.58 -30.03 3.33
C MET A 202 -9.67 -30.89 4.21
N PRO A 203 -8.36 -30.59 4.29
CA PRO A 203 -7.45 -31.30 5.18
C PRO A 203 -8.13 -31.47 6.54
N ALA A 204 -8.15 -32.71 7.03
CA ALA A 204 -9.04 -33.14 8.10
C ALA A 204 -8.97 -32.20 9.31
N GLY A 205 -10.03 -31.41 9.45
CA GLY A 205 -10.26 -30.46 10.52
C GLY A 205 -9.50 -29.14 10.35
N GLN A 206 -10.09 -28.20 9.64
CA GLN A 206 -9.77 -26.76 9.71
C GLN A 206 -10.90 -26.03 8.99
N THR A 207 -12.06 -25.96 9.64
CA THR A 207 -13.29 -25.42 9.05
C THR A 207 -13.78 -24.26 9.91
N LEU A 208 -13.58 -23.03 9.44
CA LEU A 208 -14.46 -21.91 9.81
C LEU A 208 -15.89 -22.35 9.45
N ALA A 209 -16.71 -22.61 10.47
CA ALA A 209 -17.98 -23.32 10.32
C ALA A 209 -19.00 -22.56 9.44
N ARG A 210 -19.11 -23.02 8.20
CA ARG A 210 -20.21 -23.00 7.19
C ARG A 210 -21.42 -22.08 7.40
N ARG A 211 -21.56 -21.11 6.49
CA ARG A 211 -22.58 -21.16 5.42
C ARG A 211 -21.89 -21.41 4.07
N PRO A 212 -22.47 -22.22 3.15
CA PRO A 212 -21.92 -22.36 1.80
C PRO A 212 -21.72 -21.00 1.14
N GLY A 213 -20.55 -20.74 0.57
CA GLY A 213 -20.25 -19.52 -0.20
C GLY A 213 -19.67 -18.33 0.56
N GLN A 214 -19.40 -18.41 1.87
CA GLN A 214 -18.77 -17.29 2.63
C GLN A 214 -17.27 -17.44 2.85
N ALA A 215 -16.77 -18.67 2.83
CA ALA A 215 -15.35 -18.97 2.99
C ALA A 215 -14.69 -19.21 1.62
N VAL A 216 -13.55 -18.57 1.38
CA VAL A 216 -12.77 -18.63 0.14
C VAL A 216 -11.36 -19.07 0.49
N GLY A 217 -10.89 -20.16 -0.12
CA GLY A 217 -9.49 -20.55 -0.08
C GLY A 217 -8.69 -19.70 -1.06
N VAL A 218 -7.54 -19.20 -0.64
CA VAL A 218 -6.66 -18.37 -1.47
C VAL A 218 -5.25 -18.95 -1.46
N ALA A 219 -4.75 -19.34 -2.63
CA ALA A 219 -3.37 -19.73 -2.85
C ALA A 219 -2.47 -18.49 -2.88
N LEU A 220 -1.44 -18.48 -2.06
CA LEU A 220 -0.54 -17.35 -1.85
C LEU A 220 0.82 -17.57 -2.53
N PRO A 221 1.50 -16.48 -2.93
CA PRO A 221 2.82 -16.55 -3.56
C PRO A 221 3.88 -17.10 -2.60
N THR A 222 4.86 -17.82 -3.14
CA THR A 222 5.93 -18.46 -2.37
C THR A 222 7.17 -17.60 -2.19
N ASP A 223 7.32 -16.56 -3.01
CA ASP A 223 8.44 -15.62 -2.98
C ASP A 223 8.17 -14.37 -2.12
N LYS A 224 6.91 -14.14 -1.74
CA LYS A 224 6.51 -13.07 -0.83
C LYS A 224 6.51 -13.52 0.62
N LEU A 225 6.88 -12.62 1.52
CA LEU A 225 6.78 -12.84 2.94
C LEU A 225 5.31 -12.89 3.37
N LEU A 226 4.93 -13.96 4.06
CA LEU A 226 3.61 -14.08 4.65
C LEU A 226 3.68 -13.74 6.15
N PRO A 227 2.65 -13.12 6.75
CA PRO A 227 2.54 -13.00 8.19
C PRO A 227 2.57 -14.38 8.87
N ALA A 228 3.01 -14.43 10.13
CA ALA A 228 2.99 -15.65 10.93
C ALA A 228 1.58 -16.30 10.96
N ALA A 229 1.51 -17.59 11.27
CA ALA A 229 0.24 -18.26 11.44
C ALA A 229 -0.64 -17.57 12.51
N GLY A 230 -1.96 -17.56 12.28
CA GLY A 230 -2.92 -16.97 13.19
C GLY A 230 -4.17 -16.43 12.48
N LEU A 231 -5.05 -15.82 13.28
CA LEU A 231 -6.30 -15.23 12.83
C LEU A 231 -6.19 -13.71 12.79
N TYR A 232 -6.60 -13.11 11.68
CA TYR A 232 -6.43 -11.70 11.39
C TYR A 232 -7.76 -11.06 11.00
N ALA A 233 -7.94 -9.80 11.40
CA ALA A 233 -8.94 -8.92 10.80
C ALA A 233 -8.29 -8.18 9.62
N GLY A 234 -9.00 -8.07 8.52
CA GLY A 234 -8.48 -7.41 7.34
C GLY A 234 -9.50 -7.26 6.22
N TRP A 235 -8.99 -7.05 5.02
CA TRP A 235 -9.78 -6.78 3.82
C TRP A 235 -9.39 -7.74 2.71
N VAL A 236 -10.39 -8.18 1.94
CA VAL A 236 -10.17 -8.84 0.64
C VAL A 236 -10.53 -7.88 -0.47
N TRP A 237 -9.59 -7.74 -1.41
CA TRP A 237 -9.65 -6.83 -2.54
C TRP A 237 -9.78 -7.62 -3.83
N GLN A 238 -10.69 -7.18 -4.69
CA GLN A 238 -10.71 -7.55 -6.10
C GLN A 238 -10.85 -6.27 -6.90
N ASP A 239 -9.91 -6.05 -7.81
CA ASP A 239 -9.71 -4.77 -8.48
C ASP A 239 -9.63 -3.63 -7.45
N GLU A 240 -10.55 -2.66 -7.50
CA GLU A 240 -10.61 -1.54 -6.58
C GLU A 240 -11.52 -1.82 -5.37
N ARG A 241 -12.28 -2.92 -5.35
CA ARG A 241 -13.32 -3.16 -4.34
C ARG A 241 -12.80 -3.98 -3.18
N GLY A 242 -13.05 -3.51 -1.96
CA GLY A 242 -12.64 -4.15 -0.72
C GLY A 242 -13.83 -4.61 0.13
N TYR A 243 -13.71 -5.80 0.69
CA TYR A 243 -14.71 -6.37 1.60
C TYR A 243 -14.06 -6.76 2.94
N PRO A 244 -14.72 -6.45 4.07
CA PRO A 244 -14.19 -6.78 5.38
C PRO A 244 -14.19 -8.29 5.58
N ALA A 245 -13.09 -8.82 6.11
CA ALA A 245 -12.84 -10.25 6.19
C ALA A 245 -12.13 -10.66 7.48
N LEU A 246 -12.39 -11.91 7.87
CA LEU A 246 -11.59 -12.67 8.83
C LEU A 246 -10.64 -13.57 8.03
N ILE A 247 -9.35 -13.45 8.27
CA ILE A 247 -8.31 -14.13 7.49
C ILE A 247 -7.56 -15.10 8.40
N SER A 248 -7.61 -16.39 8.06
CA SER A 248 -6.84 -17.44 8.71
C SER A 248 -5.58 -17.74 7.90
N MET A 249 -4.42 -17.52 8.51
CA MET A 249 -3.12 -17.89 7.97
C MET A 249 -2.66 -19.19 8.61
N GLU A 250 -2.43 -20.20 7.79
CA GLU A 250 -1.97 -21.52 8.25
C GLU A 250 -0.44 -21.56 8.37
N SER A 251 0.06 -22.38 9.29
CA SER A 251 1.50 -22.54 9.49
C SER A 251 2.10 -23.35 8.34
N LEU A 252 3.11 -22.79 7.69
CA LEU A 252 3.91 -23.46 6.67
C LEU A 252 4.82 -24.52 7.31
N MET A 253 4.29 -25.65 7.80
CA MET A 253 5.09 -26.83 8.13
C MET A 253 4.25 -28.12 8.13
N ALA A 254 4.20 -28.82 6.99
CA ALA A 254 4.27 -30.29 6.88
C ALA A 254 4.29 -30.71 5.39
N ASP A 255 5.44 -31.20 4.93
CA ASP A 255 5.75 -31.72 3.58
C ASP A 255 5.83 -30.72 2.40
N ASP A 256 7.03 -30.67 1.79
CA ASP A 256 7.57 -29.68 0.84
C ASP A 256 6.93 -29.63 -0.57
N GLN A 257 5.60 -29.68 -0.75
CA GLN A 257 5.03 -29.58 -2.12
C GLN A 257 3.76 -28.74 -2.32
N GLU A 258 3.09 -28.24 -1.28
CA GLU A 258 1.91 -27.40 -1.49
C GLU A 258 2.19 -25.89 -1.31
N PRO A 259 1.72 -25.02 -2.21
CA PRO A 259 1.84 -23.59 -2.04
C PRO A 259 1.09 -23.14 -0.79
N ALA A 260 1.63 -22.12 -0.13
CA ALA A 260 1.00 -21.48 1.02
C ALA A 260 -0.47 -21.16 0.73
N ALA A 261 -1.38 -21.54 1.63
CA ALA A 261 -2.80 -21.26 1.51
C ALA A 261 -3.29 -20.43 2.70
N SER A 262 -4.30 -19.61 2.45
CA SER A 262 -5.08 -18.95 3.49
C SER A 262 -6.56 -19.24 3.30
N GLN A 263 -7.29 -19.22 4.40
CA GLN A 263 -8.76 -19.26 4.37
C GLN A 263 -9.30 -17.89 4.76
N VAL A 264 -10.15 -17.34 3.92
CA VAL A 264 -10.80 -16.05 4.14
C VAL A 264 -12.29 -16.27 4.37
N LEU A 265 -12.84 -15.70 5.43
CA LEU A 265 -14.27 -15.59 5.68
C LEU A 265 -14.73 -14.14 5.51
N LEU A 266 -15.60 -13.87 4.54
CA LEU A 266 -16.18 -12.54 4.32
C LEU A 266 -17.19 -12.22 5.44
N LEU A 267 -17.09 -11.01 6.01
CA LEU A 267 -17.96 -10.59 7.11
C LEU A 267 -19.34 -10.12 6.63
N ASP A 268 -19.45 -9.75 5.35
CA ASP A 268 -20.71 -9.58 4.63
C ASP A 268 -21.00 -10.82 3.75
N PRO A 269 -22.06 -11.60 4.07
CA PRO A 269 -22.52 -12.71 3.24
C PRO A 269 -22.84 -12.34 1.79
N SER A 270 -23.25 -11.09 1.52
CA SER A 270 -23.63 -10.63 0.19
C SER A 270 -22.43 -10.36 -0.71
N ALA A 271 -21.24 -10.14 -0.11
CA ALA A 271 -20.02 -9.82 -0.81
C ALA A 271 -19.52 -10.96 -1.71
N SER A 272 -19.75 -12.23 -1.34
CA SER A 272 -19.27 -13.36 -2.14
C SER A 272 -19.92 -13.45 -3.51
N ALA A 273 -21.16 -12.98 -3.66
CA ALA A 273 -21.84 -12.89 -4.95
C ALA A 273 -21.28 -11.76 -5.84
N ARG A 274 -20.47 -10.85 -5.27
CA ARG A 274 -19.86 -9.71 -5.95
C ARG A 274 -18.38 -9.94 -6.29
N LEU A 275 -17.80 -11.02 -5.78
CA LEU A 275 -16.44 -11.45 -6.13
C LEU A 275 -16.51 -12.45 -7.27
N ASP A 276 -15.69 -12.25 -8.30
CA ASP A 276 -15.40 -13.31 -9.25
C ASP A 276 -14.43 -14.30 -8.60
N LEU A 277 -14.97 -15.46 -8.23
CA LEU A 277 -14.20 -16.57 -7.64
C LEU A 277 -13.97 -17.69 -8.67
N SER A 278 -14.34 -17.45 -9.93
CA SER A 278 -14.51 -18.43 -10.99
C SER A 278 -13.54 -18.20 -12.13
N GLY A 279 -12.23 -18.15 -11.84
CA GLY A 279 -11.25 -18.08 -12.91
C GLY A 279 -9.79 -18.10 -12.44
N PRO A 280 -8.86 -18.57 -13.29
CA PRO A 280 -7.42 -18.52 -13.02
C PRO A 280 -6.86 -17.08 -13.00
N ASP A 281 -7.57 -16.12 -13.60
CA ASP A 281 -7.19 -14.71 -13.71
C ASP A 281 -7.81 -13.81 -12.61
N ALA A 282 -8.67 -14.36 -11.76
CA ALA A 282 -9.31 -13.64 -10.67
C ALA A 282 -8.32 -13.43 -9.52
N GLY A 283 -7.46 -12.42 -9.59
CA GLY A 283 -6.57 -12.07 -8.47
C GLY A 283 -7.34 -11.58 -7.25
N LEU A 284 -6.95 -12.01 -6.05
CA LEU A 284 -7.43 -11.45 -4.79
C LEU A 284 -6.28 -10.82 -4.01
N GLY A 285 -6.41 -9.55 -3.67
CA GLY A 285 -5.57 -8.89 -2.66
C GLY A 285 -6.09 -9.18 -1.26
N ILE A 286 -5.20 -9.40 -0.30
CA ILE A 286 -5.53 -9.59 1.11
C ILE A 286 -4.71 -8.59 1.92
N SER A 287 -5.38 -7.63 2.53
CA SER A 287 -4.76 -6.65 3.43
C SER A 287 -4.99 -7.01 4.89
N PHE A 288 -3.93 -6.97 5.69
CA PHE A 288 -3.96 -7.32 7.12
C PHE A 288 -3.98 -6.06 7.98
N VAL A 289 -5.01 -5.92 8.83
CA VAL A 289 -5.18 -4.75 9.71
C VAL A 289 -4.69 -5.05 11.13
N GLU A 290 -5.15 -6.17 11.71
CA GLU A 290 -4.80 -6.56 13.07
C GLU A 290 -4.76 -8.08 13.21
N ARG A 291 -3.85 -8.58 14.07
CA ARG A 291 -3.85 -9.98 14.48
C ARG A 291 -4.72 -10.14 15.72
N LEU A 292 -5.80 -10.91 15.60
CA LEU A 292 -6.75 -11.14 16.70
C LEU A 292 -6.15 -12.09 17.75
N HIS A 293 -5.60 -13.21 17.30
CA HIS A 293 -4.83 -14.13 18.15
C HIS A 293 -4.02 -15.13 17.33
N GLY A 294 -3.08 -15.81 18.00
CA GLY A 294 -2.16 -16.75 17.36
C GLY A 294 -2.70 -18.14 17.06
N ASP A 295 -3.80 -18.52 17.69
CA ASP A 295 -4.48 -19.76 17.33
C ASP A 295 -5.27 -19.52 16.03
N ALA A 296 -4.99 -20.24 14.95
CA ALA A 296 -6.02 -20.42 13.94
C ALA A 296 -7.14 -21.26 14.57
N PRO A 297 -8.44 -21.05 14.24
CA PRO A 297 -9.50 -21.93 14.71
C PRO A 297 -9.13 -23.38 14.35
N GLY A 298 -8.87 -24.16 15.40
CA GLY A 298 -8.31 -25.50 15.26
C GLY A 298 -9.29 -26.47 14.58
N PRO A 299 -8.80 -27.64 14.18
CA PRO A 299 -9.62 -28.71 13.63
C PRO A 299 -10.92 -28.96 14.37
N ALA A 300 -12.04 -28.95 13.65
CA ALA A 300 -13.11 -29.89 13.94
C ALA A 300 -12.55 -31.28 13.62
N ARG A 301 -11.96 -31.96 14.61
CA ARG A 301 -11.48 -33.34 14.42
C ARG A 301 -12.69 -34.22 14.10
N ALA A 302 -12.57 -35.09 13.10
CA ALA A 302 -13.56 -36.12 12.85
C ALA A 302 -13.73 -36.97 14.12
N GLY A 303 -14.91 -36.90 14.75
CA GLY A 303 -15.23 -37.63 15.99
C GLY A 303 -15.69 -36.78 17.18
N TRP A 304 -15.77 -35.46 17.06
CA TRP A 304 -16.28 -34.59 18.15
C TRP A 304 -17.81 -34.62 18.15
N GLY A 305 -18.40 -34.94 19.29
CA GLY A 305 -19.86 -35.02 19.48
C GLY A 305 -20.52 -33.64 19.40
N MET A 306 -21.86 -33.61 19.36
CA MET A 306 -22.64 -32.35 19.35
C MET A 306 -22.35 -31.42 20.55
N GLU A 307 -21.68 -31.91 21.60
CA GLU A 307 -21.35 -31.16 22.81
C GLU A 307 -20.25 -30.09 22.61
N ASP A 308 -19.39 -30.22 21.60
CA ASP A 308 -18.28 -29.29 21.34
C ASP A 308 -18.55 -28.25 20.23
N ALA A 309 -19.71 -28.34 19.56
CA ALA A 309 -20.08 -27.42 18.46
C ALA A 309 -20.48 -26.02 18.95
N GLU A 310 -21.08 -25.93 20.14
CA GLU A 310 -21.52 -24.67 20.78
C GLU A 310 -20.32 -23.77 21.16
N PRO A 311 -19.29 -24.27 21.88
CA PRO A 311 -18.10 -23.47 22.21
C PRO A 311 -17.32 -22.95 20.98
N GLN A 312 -17.17 -23.78 19.94
CA GLN A 312 -16.47 -23.39 18.71
C GLN A 312 -17.25 -22.33 17.93
N SER A 313 -18.58 -22.43 17.90
CA SER A 313 -19.47 -21.43 17.30
C SER A 313 -19.51 -20.13 18.10
N ALA A 314 -19.36 -20.19 19.43
CA ALA A 314 -19.25 -19.01 20.28
C ALA A 314 -17.93 -18.26 20.05
N ARG A 315 -16.81 -18.99 19.95
CA ARG A 315 -15.50 -18.42 19.64
C ARG A 315 -15.50 -17.72 18.26
N LEU A 316 -15.98 -18.39 17.22
CA LEU A 316 -16.07 -17.79 15.88
C LEU A 316 -16.96 -16.53 15.85
N ARG A 317 -18.10 -16.54 16.57
CA ARG A 317 -18.93 -15.34 16.71
C ARG A 317 -18.18 -14.20 17.40
N ALA A 318 -17.38 -14.50 18.42
CA ALA A 318 -16.55 -13.51 19.10
C ALA A 318 -15.46 -12.96 18.16
N ASP A 319 -14.83 -13.81 17.36
CA ASP A 319 -13.81 -13.43 16.38
C ASP A 319 -14.39 -12.54 15.26
N ILE A 320 -15.56 -12.90 14.73
CA ILE A 320 -16.30 -12.06 13.76
C ILE A 320 -16.65 -10.71 14.39
N ALA A 321 -17.13 -10.70 15.65
CA ALA A 321 -17.45 -9.46 16.34
C ALA A 321 -16.21 -8.60 16.60
N ALA A 322 -15.07 -9.22 16.92
CA ALA A 322 -13.80 -8.52 17.09
C ALA A 322 -13.32 -7.93 15.75
N ALA A 323 -13.32 -8.71 14.67
CA ALA A 323 -12.96 -8.23 13.35
C ALA A 323 -13.85 -7.07 12.89
N ARG A 324 -15.17 -7.15 13.10
CA ARG A 324 -16.09 -6.04 12.79
C ARG A 324 -15.77 -4.79 13.59
N ARG A 325 -15.42 -4.90 14.87
CA ARG A 325 -15.01 -3.74 15.69
C ARG A 325 -13.71 -3.13 15.19
N THR A 326 -12.70 -3.95 14.93
CA THR A 326 -11.40 -3.49 14.39
C THR A 326 -11.56 -2.79 13.04
N LEU A 327 -12.42 -3.30 12.15
CA LEU A 327 -12.59 -2.78 10.78
C LEU A 327 -13.61 -1.65 10.68
N ALA A 328 -14.40 -1.40 11.74
CA ALA A 328 -15.35 -0.28 11.79
C ALA A 328 -14.67 1.07 12.04
N ASP A 329 -13.40 1.06 12.47
CA ASP A 329 -12.61 2.26 12.75
C ASP A 329 -11.22 2.15 12.08
N PRO A 330 -11.16 2.17 10.73
CA PRO A 330 -9.89 2.25 10.02
C PRO A 330 -9.18 3.51 10.48
N ARG A 331 -7.86 3.41 10.71
CA ARG A 331 -7.06 4.53 11.20
C ARG A 331 -7.21 5.71 10.25
N ASP A 332 -7.87 6.75 10.71
CA ASP A 332 -7.91 8.01 10.00
C ASP A 332 -6.56 8.71 10.19
N ASP A 333 -5.91 9.13 9.10
CA ASP A 333 -4.95 10.24 9.16
C ASP A 333 -5.65 11.57 9.55
N ALA A 334 -6.98 11.52 9.68
CA ALA A 334 -7.88 12.54 10.16
C ALA A 334 -8.16 12.46 11.68
N ASP A 335 -7.18 12.14 12.53
CA ASP A 335 -7.25 12.51 13.96
C ASP A 335 -7.30 14.05 14.05
N LEU A 336 -8.50 14.64 13.93
CA LEU A 336 -8.70 16.08 13.80
C LEU A 336 -9.05 16.70 15.16
N PRO A 337 -8.30 17.71 15.63
CA PRO A 337 -8.85 18.68 16.56
C PRO A 337 -10.03 19.43 15.90
N ALA A 338 -11.08 19.70 16.69
CA ALA A 338 -12.34 20.34 16.30
C ALA A 338 -12.27 21.85 15.98
N VAL A 339 -11.16 22.35 15.43
CA VAL A 339 -11.14 23.70 14.85
C VAL A 339 -12.00 23.67 13.59
N GLN A 340 -12.80 24.71 13.31
CA GLN A 340 -13.62 24.83 12.10
C GLN A 340 -12.78 24.56 10.85
N ALA A 341 -12.74 23.28 10.43
CA ALA A 341 -11.80 22.75 9.44
C ALA A 341 -12.29 22.96 8.00
N TRP A 342 -13.50 23.50 7.86
CA TRP A 342 -14.08 23.89 6.60
C TRP A 342 -15.16 24.96 6.80
N GLU A 343 -15.45 25.71 5.75
CA GLU A 343 -16.57 26.64 5.67
C GLU A 343 -17.26 26.54 4.31
N GLU A 344 -18.58 26.68 4.30
CA GLU A 344 -19.36 26.81 3.07
C GLU A 344 -19.26 28.25 2.57
N LEU A 345 -18.84 28.42 1.32
CA LEU A 345 -18.77 29.70 0.63
C LEU A 345 -20.12 29.94 -0.07
N ARG A 346 -20.65 31.17 0.05
CA ARG A 346 -21.90 31.51 -0.64
C ARG A 346 -21.69 31.44 -2.15
N HIS A 347 -22.31 30.44 -2.79
CA HIS A 347 -22.39 30.31 -4.23
C HIS A 347 -23.85 30.15 -4.66
N THR A 348 -24.25 30.80 -5.76
CA THR A 348 -25.67 31.03 -6.08
C THR A 348 -26.37 29.83 -6.73
N ALA A 349 -25.64 28.77 -7.10
CA ALA A 349 -26.20 27.57 -7.75
C ALA A 349 -25.47 26.25 -7.42
N ASP A 350 -24.27 26.30 -6.84
CA ASP A 350 -23.38 25.15 -6.60
C ASP A 350 -22.94 25.14 -5.13
N TRP A 351 -22.35 24.06 -4.67
CA TRP A 351 -21.68 24.06 -3.35
C TRP A 351 -20.21 24.43 -3.52
N ALA A 352 -19.79 25.51 -2.86
CA ALA A 352 -18.39 25.88 -2.76
C ALA A 352 -17.94 25.74 -1.30
N VAL A 353 -16.82 25.07 -1.07
CA VAL A 353 -16.27 24.88 0.27
C VAL A 353 -14.82 25.31 0.32
N ARG A 354 -14.40 25.84 1.45
CA ARG A 354 -12.99 26.00 1.80
C ARG A 354 -12.63 24.97 2.86
N VAL A 355 -11.55 24.25 2.67
CA VAL A 355 -11.05 23.21 3.58
C VAL A 355 -9.60 23.51 3.93
N THR A 356 -9.20 23.24 5.18
CA THR A 356 -7.81 23.40 5.62
C THR A 356 -7.22 22.08 6.11
N GLY A 357 -5.90 21.96 6.18
CA GLY A 357 -5.18 20.81 6.71
C GLY A 357 -3.74 21.15 7.10
N VAL A 358 -3.14 20.39 8.02
CA VAL A 358 -1.72 20.56 8.41
C VAL A 358 -0.75 19.85 7.45
N SER A 359 -1.29 19.15 6.45
CA SER A 359 -0.54 18.53 5.36
C SER A 359 -1.48 18.37 4.16
N GLN A 360 -0.90 18.24 2.96
CA GLN A 360 -1.65 17.93 1.74
C GLN A 360 -2.51 16.67 1.90
N ARG A 361 -1.95 15.63 2.55
CA ARG A 361 -2.66 14.40 2.87
C ARG A 361 -3.92 14.66 3.68
N GLN A 362 -3.80 15.39 4.78
CA GLN A 362 -4.95 15.71 5.63
C GLN A 362 -5.96 16.59 4.91
N LEU A 363 -5.51 17.55 4.09
CA LEU A 363 -6.37 18.40 3.29
C LEU A 363 -7.26 17.57 2.35
N PHE A 364 -6.68 16.61 1.63
CA PHE A 364 -7.38 15.78 0.65
C PHE A 364 -8.39 14.83 1.31
N ALA A 365 -8.01 14.21 2.43
CA ALA A 365 -8.92 13.38 3.22
C ALA A 365 -10.09 14.21 3.77
N ARG A 366 -9.83 15.42 4.28
CA ARG A 366 -10.87 16.34 4.76
C ARG A 366 -11.80 16.80 3.65
N ALA A 367 -11.28 17.14 2.47
CA ALA A 367 -12.10 17.56 1.33
C ALA A 367 -13.07 16.45 0.91
N ALA A 368 -12.60 15.20 0.85
CA ALA A 368 -13.44 14.04 0.60
C ALA A 368 -14.53 13.86 1.69
N ALA A 369 -14.15 13.95 2.96
CA ALA A 369 -15.11 13.84 4.06
C ALA A 369 -16.18 14.94 4.05
N VAL A 370 -15.84 16.18 3.67
CA VAL A 370 -16.81 17.27 3.50
C VAL A 370 -17.74 16.97 2.34
N MET A 371 -17.22 16.56 1.18
CA MET A 371 -18.00 16.23 -0.02
C MET A 371 -19.07 15.15 0.27
N PHE A 372 -18.73 14.09 0.98
CA PHE A 372 -19.71 13.05 1.34
C PHE A 372 -20.66 13.48 2.46
N ARG A 373 -20.22 14.30 3.42
CA ARG A 373 -21.11 14.84 4.46
C ARG A 373 -22.18 15.76 3.88
N LEU A 374 -21.85 16.60 2.90
CA LEU A 374 -22.84 17.44 2.20
C LEU A 374 -23.92 16.58 1.50
N GLN A 375 -23.55 15.39 1.03
CA GLN A 375 -24.47 14.42 0.43
C GLN A 375 -25.24 13.56 1.46
N GLY A 376 -25.00 13.76 2.76
CA GLY A 376 -25.72 13.07 3.84
C GLY A 376 -25.08 11.76 4.31
N ALA A 377 -23.79 11.54 4.04
CA ALA A 377 -23.07 10.40 4.60
C ALA A 377 -22.98 10.51 6.14
N ASP A 378 -23.32 9.42 6.84
CA ASP A 378 -23.34 9.35 8.30
C ASP A 378 -22.11 8.57 8.82
N PRO A 379 -21.13 9.24 9.45
CA PRO A 379 -19.95 8.62 10.05
C PRO A 379 -20.25 7.60 11.17
N ALA A 380 -21.48 7.55 11.70
CA ALA A 380 -21.90 6.61 12.73
C ALA A 380 -22.37 5.26 12.16
N LEU A 381 -22.63 5.17 10.85
CA LEU A 381 -23.01 3.92 10.22
C LEU A 381 -21.78 2.99 10.07
N PRO A 382 -21.96 1.67 10.26
CA PRO A 382 -20.85 0.73 10.22
C PRO A 382 -20.29 0.60 8.80
N ILE A 383 -18.97 0.52 8.72
CA ILE A 383 -18.26 0.27 7.47
C ILE A 383 -18.57 -1.15 6.98
N ALA A 384 -18.95 -1.25 5.70
CA ALA A 384 -19.30 -2.50 5.04
C ALA A 384 -18.47 -2.76 3.78
N LEU A 385 -17.86 -1.72 3.21
CA LEU A 385 -17.06 -1.82 1.98
C LEU A 385 -15.89 -0.83 2.00
N GLY A 386 -14.88 -1.13 1.20
CA GLY A 386 -13.75 -0.27 0.90
C GLY A 386 -13.60 -0.09 -0.60
N ARG A 387 -12.98 1.02 -1.01
CA ARG A 387 -12.57 1.23 -2.40
C ARG A 387 -11.15 1.77 -2.45
N ALA A 388 -10.25 1.03 -3.09
CA ALA A 388 -8.90 1.47 -3.40
C ALA A 388 -8.95 2.44 -4.57
N ILE A 389 -8.25 3.56 -4.44
CA ILE A 389 -8.28 4.64 -5.42
C ILE A 389 -6.84 5.06 -5.71
N THR A 390 -6.56 5.18 -7.00
CA THR A 390 -5.32 5.76 -7.50
C THR A 390 -5.68 6.99 -8.33
N ALA A 391 -5.04 8.11 -8.04
CA ALA A 391 -5.23 9.35 -8.77
C ALA A 391 -3.88 9.90 -9.23
N SER A 392 -3.88 10.57 -10.37
CA SER A 392 -2.72 11.27 -10.91
C SER A 392 -3.14 12.64 -11.41
N GLY A 393 -2.28 13.62 -11.22
CA GLY A 393 -2.50 15.01 -11.63
C GLY A 393 -1.21 15.65 -12.09
N SER A 394 -1.34 16.77 -12.80
CA SER A 394 -0.19 17.59 -13.23
C SER A 394 0.40 18.42 -12.08
N ASP A 395 -0.44 18.80 -11.13
CA ASP A 395 -0.13 19.50 -9.88
C ASP A 395 -1.10 19.08 -8.75
N ALA A 396 -0.96 19.71 -7.57
CA ALA A 396 -1.77 19.40 -6.39
C ALA A 396 -3.27 19.71 -6.58
N ALA A 397 -3.62 20.74 -7.36
CA ALA A 397 -5.02 21.10 -7.58
C ALA A 397 -5.70 20.08 -8.51
N ASP A 398 -5.03 19.74 -9.60
CA ASP A 398 -5.47 18.71 -10.54
C ASP A 398 -5.56 17.33 -9.87
N LEU A 399 -4.59 17.00 -9.00
CA LEU A 399 -4.61 15.76 -8.22
C LEU A 399 -5.77 15.71 -7.22
N LEU A 400 -6.14 16.83 -6.60
CA LEU A 400 -7.30 16.90 -5.70
C LEU A 400 -8.60 16.63 -6.47
N VAL A 401 -8.78 17.22 -7.64
CA VAL A 401 -9.95 16.97 -8.51
C VAL A 401 -10.00 15.51 -8.94
N ALA A 402 -8.88 14.95 -9.39
CA ALA A 402 -8.81 13.54 -9.78
C ALA A 402 -9.17 12.60 -8.63
N TRP A 403 -8.69 12.88 -7.41
CA TRP A 403 -9.04 12.15 -6.20
C TRP A 403 -10.55 12.19 -5.89
N LEU A 404 -11.14 13.39 -5.86
CA LEU A 404 -12.55 13.57 -5.51
C LEU A 404 -13.50 13.01 -6.59
N ASN A 405 -13.20 13.20 -7.87
CA ASN A 405 -13.96 12.59 -8.96
C ASN A 405 -13.83 11.07 -8.96
N GLY A 406 -12.64 10.54 -8.65
CA GLY A 406 -12.43 9.11 -8.45
C GLY A 406 -13.37 8.55 -7.38
N LEU A 407 -13.54 9.26 -6.27
CA LEU A 407 -14.49 8.89 -5.22
C LEU A 407 -15.95 8.93 -5.68
N LEU A 408 -16.37 9.99 -6.37
CA LEU A 408 -17.75 10.13 -6.89
C LEU A 408 -18.10 9.02 -7.88
N LEU A 409 -17.15 8.61 -8.73
CA LEU A 409 -17.34 7.47 -9.61
C LEU A 409 -17.64 6.18 -8.82
N GLY A 410 -17.05 6.02 -7.64
CA GLY A 410 -17.30 4.86 -6.77
C GLY A 410 -18.69 4.89 -6.16
N GLN A 411 -19.15 6.08 -5.75
CA GLN A 411 -20.53 6.27 -5.33
C GLN A 411 -21.51 5.87 -6.42
N GLU A 412 -21.26 6.27 -7.68
CA GLU A 412 -22.14 5.97 -8.81
C GLU A 412 -22.13 4.48 -9.18
N LEU A 413 -20.94 3.86 -9.27
CA LEU A 413 -20.79 2.46 -9.69
C LEU A 413 -21.22 1.46 -8.62
N ASP A 414 -20.91 1.73 -7.36
CA ASP A 414 -21.07 0.77 -6.26
C ASP A 414 -22.26 1.09 -5.35
N GLY A 415 -22.91 2.25 -5.53
CA GLY A 415 -23.95 2.75 -4.63
C GLY A 415 -23.41 2.89 -3.22
N ALA A 416 -22.33 3.64 -3.06
CA ALA A 416 -21.55 3.74 -1.81
C ALA A 416 -21.48 5.18 -1.30
N LEU A 417 -21.59 5.34 0.02
CA LEU A 417 -21.26 6.58 0.73
C LEU A 417 -20.02 6.34 1.61
N TYR A 418 -18.96 7.08 1.35
CA TYR A 418 -17.69 6.96 2.08
C TYR A 418 -17.63 7.92 3.27
N THR A 419 -17.07 7.45 4.38
CA THR A 419 -17.00 8.19 5.65
C THR A 419 -15.62 8.20 6.29
N ARG A 420 -14.69 7.37 5.80
CA ARG A 420 -13.28 7.32 6.24
C ARG A 420 -12.37 7.25 5.03
N PHE A 421 -11.20 7.89 5.11
CA PHE A 421 -10.29 8.05 3.97
C PHE A 421 -8.84 7.89 4.44
N GLU A 422 -8.22 6.78 4.06
CA GLU A 422 -6.81 6.51 4.31
C GLU A 422 -6.03 6.81 3.04
N ILE A 423 -5.18 7.83 3.05
CA ILE A 423 -4.25 8.08 1.96
C ILE A 423 -2.95 7.40 2.37
N ASN A 424 -2.40 6.51 1.53
CA ASN A 424 -1.21 5.72 1.82
C ASN A 424 0.04 6.38 1.21
N GLU A 425 -0.07 6.78 -0.05
CA GLU A 425 0.98 7.47 -0.79
C GLU A 425 0.42 8.78 -1.37
N ILE A 426 1.18 9.87 -1.26
CA ILE A 426 0.84 11.16 -1.88
C ILE A 426 2.12 11.89 -2.30
N SER A 427 2.04 12.55 -3.44
CA SER A 427 3.01 13.49 -3.99
C SER A 427 2.24 14.63 -4.68
N ASP A 428 2.94 15.56 -5.33
CA ASP A 428 2.30 16.63 -6.11
C ASP A 428 1.55 16.11 -7.34
N ARG A 429 1.79 14.86 -7.77
CA ARG A 429 1.28 14.31 -9.04
C ARG A 429 0.63 12.95 -8.94
N GLY A 430 0.67 12.33 -7.78
CA GLY A 430 0.23 10.96 -7.59
C GLY A 430 -0.31 10.75 -6.19
N LEU A 431 -1.38 9.99 -6.10
CA LEU A 431 -2.01 9.61 -4.85
C LEU A 431 -2.50 8.17 -4.95
N ARG A 432 -2.29 7.40 -3.88
CA ARG A 432 -2.94 6.11 -3.67
C ARG A 432 -3.52 6.06 -2.26
N GLY A 433 -4.79 5.66 -2.17
CA GLY A 433 -5.52 5.63 -0.91
C GLY A 433 -6.69 4.66 -0.96
N VAL A 434 -7.43 4.60 0.14
CA VAL A 434 -8.60 3.76 0.34
C VAL A 434 -9.71 4.60 0.97
N ALA A 435 -10.90 4.51 0.41
CA ALA A 435 -12.11 5.08 0.99
C ALA A 435 -12.95 3.96 1.60
N TYR A 436 -13.39 4.12 2.84
CA TYR A 436 -14.24 3.16 3.53
C TYR A 436 -15.61 3.75 3.79
N GLY A 437 -16.63 2.91 3.67
CA GLY A 437 -18.01 3.36 3.74
C GLY A 437 -19.02 2.23 3.80
N TYR A 438 -20.25 2.56 3.42
CA TYR A 438 -21.38 1.66 3.42
C TYR A 438 -22.21 1.84 2.15
N HIS A 439 -23.07 0.86 1.85
CA HIS A 439 -23.98 0.96 0.71
C HIS A 439 -25.09 1.97 0.97
N GLY A 440 -25.24 2.95 0.09
CA GLY A 440 -26.22 4.02 0.22
C GLY A 440 -26.15 5.00 -0.96
N PHE A 441 -27.18 5.85 -1.06
CA PHE A 441 -27.25 6.94 -2.03
C PHE A 441 -27.40 8.27 -1.29
N PRO A 442 -26.99 9.40 -1.90
CA PRO A 442 -27.17 10.72 -1.32
C PRO A 442 -28.62 10.94 -0.86
N SER A 443 -28.77 11.42 0.38
CA SER A 443 -30.08 11.82 0.93
C SER A 443 -30.40 13.30 0.64
N HIS A 444 -29.40 14.05 0.19
CA HIS A 444 -29.49 15.43 -0.27
C HIS A 444 -29.19 15.54 -1.77
N ALA A 445 -29.00 16.75 -2.26
CA ALA A 445 -28.64 16.98 -3.66
C ALA A 445 -27.30 16.29 -3.98
N ALA A 446 -27.30 15.47 -5.03
CA ALA A 446 -26.18 14.59 -5.35
C ALA A 446 -25.09 15.37 -6.08
N ILE A 447 -23.88 15.38 -5.53
CA ILE A 447 -22.74 16.00 -6.21
C ILE A 447 -22.39 15.13 -7.42
N LYS A 448 -22.41 15.72 -8.62
CA LYS A 448 -22.14 15.04 -9.89
C LYS A 448 -20.67 15.12 -10.27
N ALA A 449 -20.02 16.25 -9.98
CA ALA A 449 -18.63 16.46 -10.36
C ALA A 449 -17.95 17.50 -9.46
N VAL A 450 -16.62 17.39 -9.37
CA VAL A 450 -15.76 18.47 -8.87
C VAL A 450 -15.32 19.33 -10.05
N THR A 451 -15.47 20.65 -9.90
CA THR A 451 -15.16 21.62 -10.95
C THR A 451 -13.79 22.26 -10.73
N TYR A 452 -13.18 22.74 -11.80
CA TYR A 452 -11.98 23.59 -11.74
C TYR A 452 -12.31 25.07 -11.46
N TYR A 453 -13.59 25.41 -11.31
CA TYR A 453 -14.03 26.78 -11.10
C TYR A 453 -13.71 27.24 -9.67
N ASP A 454 -12.94 28.31 -9.55
CA ASP A 454 -12.37 28.82 -8.29
C ASP A 454 -11.56 27.77 -7.49
N LEU A 455 -11.07 26.72 -8.17
CA LEU A 455 -10.20 25.73 -7.58
C LEU A 455 -8.85 26.37 -7.23
N ASP A 456 -8.54 26.39 -5.95
CA ASP A 456 -7.22 26.79 -5.45
C ASP A 456 -6.74 25.74 -4.44
N VAL A 457 -5.47 25.35 -4.55
CA VAL A 457 -4.79 24.53 -3.56
C VAL A 457 -3.45 25.17 -3.28
N SER A 458 -3.25 25.60 -2.04
CA SER A 458 -2.08 26.37 -1.63
C SER A 458 -1.60 25.96 -0.24
N GLU A 459 -0.31 26.14 0.00
CA GLU A 459 0.34 25.94 1.29
C GLU A 459 0.93 27.29 1.73
N THR A 460 0.61 27.72 2.95
CA THR A 460 1.11 28.96 3.54
C THR A 460 1.41 28.72 5.01
N ASP A 461 2.65 28.99 5.42
CA ASP A 461 3.13 28.83 6.80
C ASP A 461 2.83 27.44 7.42
N GLY A 462 2.95 26.37 6.63
CA GLY A 462 2.68 25.00 7.08
C GLY A 462 1.21 24.61 7.09
N VAL A 463 0.31 25.48 6.63
CA VAL A 463 -1.13 25.23 6.53
C VAL A 463 -1.52 25.08 5.06
N TRP A 464 -2.07 23.92 4.73
CA TRP A 464 -2.67 23.64 3.44
C TRP A 464 -4.12 24.13 3.41
N THR A 465 -4.50 24.81 2.34
CA THR A 465 -5.86 25.28 2.10
C THR A 465 -6.31 24.85 0.71
N ALA A 466 -7.57 24.45 0.58
CA ALA A 466 -8.21 24.18 -0.70
C ALA A 466 -9.56 24.89 -0.78
N THR A 467 -9.85 25.53 -1.92
CA THR A 467 -11.20 25.96 -2.29
C THR A 467 -11.70 25.02 -3.37
N VAL A 468 -12.86 24.41 -3.17
CA VAL A 468 -13.42 23.39 -4.05
C VAL A 468 -14.88 23.70 -4.35
N THR A 469 -15.26 23.68 -5.62
CA THR A 469 -16.63 23.91 -6.08
C THR A 469 -17.20 22.64 -6.71
N PHE A 470 -18.41 22.26 -6.29
CA PHE A 470 -19.11 21.03 -6.66
C PHE A 470 -20.33 21.32 -7.52
N ASP A 471 -20.44 20.64 -8.66
CA ASP A 471 -21.65 20.64 -9.49
C ASP A 471 -22.67 19.65 -8.89
N VAL A 472 -23.91 20.09 -8.69
CA VAL A 472 -24.96 19.39 -7.92
C VAL A 472 -26.17 19.03 -8.78
#